data_AF-X1NJE7-F1
#
_entry.id   AF-X1NJE7-F1
#
_cell.length_a   1.000
_cell.length_b   1.000
_cell.length_c   1.000
_cell.angle_alpha   90.00
_cell.angle_beta   90.00
_cell.angle_gamma   90.00
#
_symmetry.space_group_name_H-M   'P 1'
#
loop_
_entity.id
_entity.type
_entity.pdbx_description
1 polymer ?
#
loop_
_entity_poly.entity_id
_entity_poly.type
_entity_poly.pdbx_seq_one_letter_code
_entity_poly.pdbx_strand_id
1 'polypeptide(L)' 'MVIDNYPNSTWSNGPEIPPDAQYQIGWCYEQLEQWSDAIIAYQKVIDNYPNSTWGGGSSIPADAQSRIDWINENHPPS' A
#
# COMPACT_ATOMS: atom_id res chain seq x y z
N MET A 1 2.36 -28.80 9.66
CA MET A 1 2.77 -27.53 9.04
C MET A 1 1.53 -26.67 9.04
N VAL A 2 1.39 -25.83 10.05
CA VAL A 2 0.18 -25.05 10.28
C VAL A 2 0.21 -23.87 9.32
N ILE A 3 -0.81 -23.77 8.48
CA ILE A 3 -1.03 -22.64 7.58
C ILE A 3 -1.61 -21.52 8.45
N ASP A 4 -0.75 -20.87 9.21
CA ASP A 4 -1.10 -19.69 10.01
C ASP A 4 -0.78 -18.44 9.17
N ASN A 5 -1.81 -17.92 8.48
CA ASN A 5 -2.11 -16.49 8.33
C ASN A 5 -3.00 -16.19 7.11
N TYR A 6 -4.24 -16.67 7.18
CA TYR A 6 -5.37 -15.86 6.72
C TYR A 6 -6.19 -15.53 7.97
N PRO A 7 -5.84 -14.48 8.75
CA PRO A 7 -6.71 -14.04 9.82
C PRO A 7 -7.90 -13.33 9.16
N ASN A 8 -8.92 -14.15 8.92
CA ASN A 8 -10.33 -13.81 8.79
C ASN A 8 -10.64 -12.32 9.03
N SER A 9 -11.01 -11.63 7.95
CA SER A 9 -12.33 -11.00 7.83
C SER A 9 -13.06 -10.78 9.16
N THR A 10 -12.82 -9.63 9.78
CA THR A 10 -13.77 -9.04 10.73
C THR A 10 -14.05 -7.62 10.31
N TRP A 11 -15.19 -7.46 9.61
CA TRP A 11 -15.89 -6.19 9.51
C TRP A 11 -16.17 -5.70 10.93
N SER A 12 -15.40 -4.71 11.39
CA SER A 12 -15.70 -3.92 12.60
C SER A 12 -14.98 -2.59 12.50
N ASN A 13 -15.59 -1.66 11.76
CA ASN A 13 -15.31 -0.22 11.76
C ASN A 13 -13.86 0.21 11.45
N GLY A 14 -13.36 -0.19 10.28
CA GLY A 14 -12.15 0.36 9.65
C GLY A 14 -12.32 0.47 8.13
N PRO A 15 -11.49 1.23 7.41
CA PRO A 15 -11.66 1.50 5.98
C PRO A 15 -11.74 0.18 5.19
N GLU A 16 -12.77 0.06 4.34
CA GLU A 16 -13.28 -1.17 3.69
C GLU A 16 -12.28 -1.93 2.79
N ILE A 17 -11.08 -1.39 2.61
CA ILE A 17 -10.04 -1.94 1.73
C ILE A 17 -8.92 -2.52 2.62
N PRO A 18 -8.49 -3.78 2.45
CA PRO A 18 -7.33 -4.25 3.19
C PRO A 18 -6.03 -3.56 2.69
N PRO A 19 -5.03 -3.35 3.56
CA PRO A 19 -3.86 -2.51 3.27
C PRO A 19 -3.04 -2.99 2.07
N ASP A 20 -3.00 -4.30 1.86
CA ASP A 20 -2.41 -4.94 0.69
C ASP A 20 -3.11 -4.52 -0.60
N ALA A 21 -4.44 -4.56 -0.65
CA ALA A 21 -5.21 -4.13 -1.81
C ALA A 21 -5.02 -2.63 -2.10
N GLN A 22 -4.97 -1.79 -1.07
CA GLN A 22 -4.71 -0.35 -1.23
C GLN A 22 -3.31 -0.10 -1.81
N TYR A 23 -2.30 -0.85 -1.38
CA TYR A 23 -0.95 -0.79 -1.96
C TYR A 23 -0.97 -1.22 -3.43
N GLN A 24 -1.67 -2.31 -3.76
CA GLN A 24 -1.77 -2.80 -5.14
C GLN A 24 -2.44 -1.79 -6.09
N ILE A 25 -3.38 -0.96 -5.59
CA ILE A 25 -3.95 0.14 -6.38
C ILE A 25 -2.85 1.13 -6.80
N GLY A 26 -1.97 1.52 -5.87
CA GLY A 26 -0.84 2.40 -6.20
C GLY A 26 0.10 1.77 -7.22
N TRP A 27 0.38 0.48 -7.07
CA TRP A 27 1.19 -0.27 -8.02
C TRP A 27 0.57 -0.33 -9.41
N CYS A 28 -0.74 -0.54 -9.52
CA CYS A 28 -1.44 -0.50 -10.81
C CYS A 28 -1.29 0.87 -11.49
N TYR A 29 -1.43 1.96 -10.75
CA TYR A 29 -1.21 3.31 -11.29
C TYR A 29 0.24 3.52 -11.74
N GLU A 30 1.22 2.99 -10.99
CA GLU A 30 2.64 3.00 -11.37
C GLU A 30 2.86 2.25 -12.70
N GLN A 31 2.23 1.09 -12.90
CA GLN A 31 2.31 0.34 -14.17
C GLN A 31 1.62 1.05 -15.34
N LEU A 32 0.65 1.93 -15.05
CA LEU A 32 -0.02 2.77 -16.03
C LEU A 32 0.70 4.10 -16.26
N GLU A 33 1.87 4.31 -15.63
CA GLU A 33 2.63 5.57 -15.65
C GLU A 33 1.81 6.78 -15.13
N GLN A 34 0.78 6.52 -14.34
CA GLN A 34 -0.05 7.53 -13.68
C GLN A 34 0.58 7.90 -12.33
N TRP A 35 1.75 8.54 -12.39
CA TRP A 35 2.63 8.79 -11.24
C TRP A 35 1.94 9.55 -10.09
N SER A 36 1.18 10.60 -10.40
CA SER A 36 0.46 11.38 -9.38
C SER A 36 -0.60 10.55 -8.67
N ASP A 37 -1.36 9.73 -9.41
CA ASP A 37 -2.39 8.86 -8.84
C ASP A 37 -1.76 7.72 -8.02
N ALA A 38 -0.61 7.20 -8.46
CA ALA A 38 0.17 6.22 -7.73
C ALA A 38 0.63 6.76 -6.37
N ILE A 39 1.19 7.98 -6.33
CA ILE A 39 1.59 8.64 -5.08
C ILE A 39 0.39 8.78 -4.14
N ILE A 40 -0.75 9.27 -4.64
CA ILE A 40 -1.97 9.43 -3.82
C ILE A 40 -2.43 8.08 -3.26
N ALA A 41 -2.40 7.02 -4.06
CA ALA A 41 -2.81 5.69 -3.64
C ALA A 41 -1.87 5.07 -2.60
N TYR A 42 -0.55 5.24 -2.76
CA TYR A 42 0.45 4.83 -1.77
C TYR A 42 0.36 5.64 -0.48
N GLN A 43 0.10 6.96 -0.57
CA GLN A 43 -0.07 7.80 0.61
C GLN A 43 -1.27 7.35 1.45
N LYS A 44 -2.37 6.92 0.81
CA LYS A 44 -3.51 6.32 1.52
C LYS A 44 -3.13 5.05 2.29
N VAL A 45 -2.13 4.30 1.86
CA VAL A 45 -1.62 3.15 2.63
C VAL A 45 -0.99 3.62 3.93
N ILE A 46 -0.15 4.65 3.84
CA ILE A 46 0.57 5.25 4.97
C ILE A 46 -0.40 5.85 5.97
N ASP A 47 -1.37 6.61 5.49
CA ASP A 47 -2.30 7.36 6.33
C ASP A 47 -3.32 6.44 7.03
N ASN A 48 -3.87 5.46 6.31
CA ASN A 48 -4.96 4.62 6.82
C ASN A 48 -4.45 3.33 7.49
N TYR A 49 -3.25 2.86 7.14
CA TYR A 49 -2.72 1.58 7.62
C TYR A 49 -1.25 1.67 8.10
N PRO A 50 -0.92 2.61 9.01
CA PRO A 50 0.47 2.87 9.44
C PRO A 50 1.15 1.71 10.16
N ASN A 51 0.37 0.76 10.72
CA ASN A 51 0.88 -0.40 11.45
C ASN A 51 0.68 -1.72 10.69
N SER A 52 0.31 -1.65 9.41
CA SER A 52 0.06 -2.86 8.60
C SER A 52 1.36 -3.50 8.14
N THR A 53 1.40 -4.83 8.16
CA THR A 53 2.54 -5.62 7.73
C THR A 53 2.12 -6.68 6.72
N TRP A 54 3.02 -7.00 5.81
CA TRP A 54 2.89 -8.15 4.92
C TRP A 54 2.94 -9.45 5.73
N GLY A 55 2.55 -10.57 5.11
CA GLY A 55 2.60 -11.89 5.75
C GLY A 55 4.01 -12.32 6.22
N GLY A 56 5.07 -11.68 5.72
CA GLY A 56 6.46 -11.88 6.16
C GLY A 56 6.95 -10.93 7.27
N GLY A 57 6.12 -10.03 7.77
CA GLY A 57 6.46 -9.07 8.83
C GLY A 57 7.02 -7.72 8.36
N SER A 58 7.29 -7.55 7.05
CA SER A 58 7.70 -6.27 6.46
C SER A 58 6.56 -5.25 6.50
N SER A 59 6.88 -3.96 6.67
CA SER A 59 5.89 -2.88 6.80
C SER A 59 5.37 -2.43 5.43
N ILE A 60 4.06 -2.58 5.20
CA ILE A 60 3.39 -2.13 3.97
C ILE A 60 3.55 -0.61 3.75
N PRO A 61 3.33 0.27 4.77
CA PRO A 61 3.49 1.71 4.57
C PRO A 61 4.95 2.12 4.35
N ALA A 62 5.94 1.38 4.88
CA ALA A 62 7.34 1.65 4.58
C ALA A 62 7.69 1.36 3.11
N ASP A 63 7.13 0.27 2.56
CA ASP A 63 7.27 -0.05 1.15
C ASP A 63 6.54 0.99 0.27
N ALA A 64 5.35 1.43 0.70
CA ALA A 64 4.60 2.48 0.01
C ALA A 64 5.39 3.80 -0.03
N GLN A 65 6.02 4.20 1.08
CA GLN A 65 6.87 5.38 1.13
C GLN A 65 8.07 5.26 0.19
N SER A 66 8.72 4.09 0.17
CA SER A 66 9.85 3.83 -0.72
C SER A 66 9.46 3.99 -2.20
N ARG A 67 8.23 3.61 -2.55
CA ARG A 67 7.69 3.82 -3.91
C ARG A 67 7.42 5.30 -4.20
N ILE A 68 6.82 6.02 -3.26
CA ILE A 68 6.60 7.48 -3.40
C ILE A 68 7.92 8.20 -3.64
N ASP A 69 8.95 7.87 -2.86
CA ASP A 69 10.28 8.48 -2.97
C ASP A 69 10.89 8.19 -4.35
N TRP A 70 10.82 6.93 -4.81
CA TRP A 70 11.29 6.55 -6.14
C TRP A 70 10.56 7.30 -7.26
N ILE A 71 9.23 7.44 -7.17
CA ILE A 71 8.44 8.18 -8.15
C ILE A 71 8.85 9.65 -8.14
N ASN A 72 8.97 10.29 -6.98
CA ASN A 72 9.37 11.70 -6.89
C ASN A 72 10.78 11.96 -7.44
N GLU A 73 11.69 10.98 -7.34
CA GLU A 73 13.05 11.09 -7.88
C GLU A 73 13.10 10.87 -9.40
N ASN A 74 12.37 9.89 -9.93
CA ASN A 74 12.47 9.47 -11.33
C ASN A 74 11.40 10.10 -12.24
N HIS A 75 10.23 10.40 -11.68
CA HIS A 75 9.04 10.89 -12.36
C HIS A 75 8.37 11.99 -11.53
N PRO A 76 9.07 13.11 -11.25
CA PRO A 76 8.54 14.16 -10.41
C PRO A 76 7.21 14.68 -11.01
N PRO A 77 6.17 14.85 -10.19
CA PRO A 77 4.92 15.43 -10.66
C PRO A 77 5.19 16.82 -11.24
N SER A 78 4.67 17.07 -12.43
CA SER A 78 4.82 18.31 -13.20
C SER A 78 3.93 19.45 -12.73
#